data_AF-A0AAW5C1D4-F1
#
_entry.id   AF-A0AAW5C1D4-F1
#
_cell.length_a   1.000
_cell.length_b   1.000
_cell.length_c   1.000
_cell.angle_alpha   90.00
_cell.angle_beta   90.00
_cell.angle_gamma   90.00
#
_symmetry.space_group_name_H-M   'P 1'
#
loop_
_entity.id
_entity.type
_entity.pdbx_description
1 polymer ?
#
loop_
_entity_poly.entity_id
_entity_poly.type
_entity_poly.pdbx_seq_one_letter_code
_entity_poly.pdbx_strand_id
1 'polypeptide(L)'
;MEIKMGLIMGGKPAVAGTIEVRAGDWVEPGQTLLNTETGKGNRPFKSMVSGRITRICVEEGSQIRTGDVLFEYEEADGGNGTDGRGPGSAGHAGACRDIKRMDTDVAVIGGGPGGYVTALYAAGRGLRVVLIEKDQLGGTCLNRGCIPTKALLQSAHLYDALRRAGEFGISADRIRVDMDKVFDRKDRICRENRSGISFLLDSSHVTVITGTAQVLPDRTVAVKDGNPGYEIKAGHVVLATGSRPVMPDWARSPVCMDSREALDSRAIPHSLIIVGAGVIGMEFAFLYAAFGCRVHVIEYMDHMLGNTDAQACAVIAEAAREKGIRIDLSSRVTRVLGTDSGEAVVFYEKDGAEHAANAQKVLVAVGRAPEMDREALELAGIGFDKKGIKTGENLETSMKGVYAIGDVNGRIQLAHAASAQGIQVIDRILGQKDRETDGMIKSPAIREPVIPSVIFTSPEIGSAGKSEEQCRQENIKVKVSVFPFTANGKAKIQGETEGFVKLIMEEQSRRIIGGVAAGPDASALAGCLAVAITNNLTDDGLSKTVFAHPTTSEAVWEAAMGLSTGCIHYHE
;
A
#
# COMPACT_ATOMS: atom_id res chain seq x y z
N MET A 1 32.35 1.91 -34.26
CA MET A 1 31.13 2.62 -33.78
C MET A 1 31.54 3.90 -33.07
N GLU A 2 30.63 4.87 -32.87
CA GLU A 2 30.95 6.22 -32.35
C GLU A 2 30.25 6.48 -31.01
N ILE A 3 30.98 7.06 -30.05
CA ILE A 3 30.44 7.62 -28.80
C ILE A 3 30.36 9.14 -28.97
N LYS A 4 29.14 9.68 -28.96
CA LYS A 4 28.86 11.11 -29.21
C LYS A 4 28.44 11.84 -27.94
N MET A 5 28.71 13.14 -27.91
CA MET A 5 28.25 14.00 -26.82
C MET A 5 26.72 14.10 -26.83
N GLY A 6 26.10 13.79 -25.69
CA GLY A 6 24.67 13.96 -25.46
C GLY A 6 24.24 15.43 -25.34
N LEU A 7 22.94 15.66 -25.06
CA LEU A 7 22.38 17.00 -24.95
C LEU A 7 23.02 17.81 -23.80
N ILE A 8 23.69 18.91 -24.12
CA ILE A 8 24.24 19.84 -23.11
C ILE A 8 23.16 20.82 -22.65
N MET A 9 22.72 20.72 -21.39
CA MET A 9 21.71 21.62 -20.84
C MET A 9 22.24 23.05 -20.66
N GLY A 10 21.63 24.02 -21.35
CA GLY A 10 21.95 25.45 -21.23
C GLY A 10 22.57 26.10 -22.48
N GLY A 11 22.68 25.36 -23.59
CA GLY A 11 22.97 25.91 -24.93
C GLY A 11 24.40 26.42 -25.17
N LYS A 12 25.28 26.41 -24.15
CA LYS A 12 26.71 26.74 -24.28
C LYS A 12 27.54 25.46 -24.50
N PRO A 13 28.62 25.50 -25.32
CA PRO A 13 29.54 24.36 -25.46
C PRO A 13 30.16 23.96 -24.12
N ALA A 14 30.37 22.65 -23.92
CA ALA A 14 31.19 22.14 -22.82
C ALA A 14 32.67 22.22 -23.21
N VAL A 15 33.57 22.17 -22.23
CA VAL A 15 35.01 22.02 -22.49
C VAL A 15 35.43 20.61 -22.09
N ALA A 16 36.21 19.95 -22.93
CA ALA A 16 36.83 18.66 -22.61
C ALA A 16 37.80 18.86 -21.45
N GLY A 17 37.54 18.28 -20.28
CA GLY A 17 38.49 18.17 -19.19
C GLY A 17 39.34 16.91 -19.34
N THR A 18 39.86 16.39 -18.23
CA THR A 18 40.75 15.24 -18.22
C THR A 18 40.11 13.99 -18.84
N ILE A 19 40.80 13.38 -19.80
CA ILE A 19 40.40 12.12 -20.45
C ILE A 19 40.93 10.95 -19.61
N GLU A 20 40.03 10.07 -19.17
CA GLU A 20 40.31 8.99 -18.21
C GLU A 20 40.55 7.63 -18.86
N VAL A 21 40.50 7.56 -20.20
CA VAL A 21 40.70 6.33 -20.99
C VAL A 21 41.74 6.53 -22.10
N ARG A 22 42.34 5.44 -22.57
CA ARG A 22 43.31 5.40 -23.67
C ARG A 22 42.76 4.59 -24.85
N ALA A 23 43.26 4.86 -26.05
CA ALA A 23 43.00 3.99 -27.19
C ALA A 23 43.54 2.58 -26.88
N GLY A 24 42.70 1.57 -27.07
CA GLY A 24 42.93 0.18 -26.70
C GLY A 24 42.26 -0.24 -25.39
N ASP A 25 41.73 0.67 -24.59
CA ASP A 25 41.04 0.34 -23.34
C ASP A 25 39.65 -0.24 -23.62
N TRP A 26 39.26 -1.25 -22.84
CA TRP A 26 37.89 -1.72 -22.79
C TRP A 26 37.08 -0.84 -21.85
N VAL A 27 35.93 -0.36 -22.32
CA VAL A 27 35.02 0.50 -21.54
C VAL A 27 33.67 -0.17 -21.39
N GLU A 28 33.04 -0.01 -20.22
CA GLU A 28 31.71 -0.54 -19.90
C GLU A 28 30.69 0.61 -19.71
N PRO A 29 29.38 0.38 -19.92
CA PRO A 29 28.36 1.38 -19.63
C PRO A 29 28.45 1.89 -18.18
N GLY A 30 28.52 3.21 -18.02
CA GLY A 30 28.65 3.89 -16.73
C GLY A 30 30.08 4.26 -16.32
N GLN A 31 31.11 3.78 -17.03
CA GLN A 31 32.51 4.16 -16.81
C GLN A 31 32.78 5.59 -17.30
N THR A 32 33.43 6.42 -16.50
CA THR A 32 33.85 7.77 -16.92
C THR A 32 34.90 7.68 -18.02
N LEU A 33 34.67 8.35 -19.15
CA LEU A 33 35.59 8.44 -20.27
C LEU A 33 36.39 9.74 -20.26
N LEU A 34 35.75 10.85 -19.91
CA LEU A 34 36.40 12.12 -19.61
C LEU A 34 35.55 12.93 -18.63
N ASN A 35 36.14 13.93 -17.99
CA ASN A 35 35.39 14.97 -17.29
C ASN A 35 35.09 16.12 -18.25
N THR A 36 33.88 16.66 -18.21
CA THR A 36 33.48 17.84 -19.02
C THR A 36 33.26 19.03 -18.11
N GLU A 37 33.81 20.18 -18.46
CA GLU A 37 33.55 21.43 -17.76
C GLU A 37 32.39 22.15 -18.42
N THR A 38 31.37 22.47 -17.62
CA THR A 38 30.20 23.23 -18.07
C THR A 38 30.05 24.49 -17.23
N GLY A 39 29.24 25.45 -17.66
CA GLY A 39 28.96 26.66 -16.86
C GLY A 39 28.31 26.39 -15.48
N LYS A 40 27.99 25.13 -15.15
CA LYS A 40 27.48 24.67 -13.85
C LYS A 40 28.48 23.79 -13.07
N GLY A 41 29.74 23.73 -13.50
CA GLY A 41 30.81 22.91 -12.91
C GLY A 41 31.17 21.66 -13.72
N ASN A 42 32.10 20.88 -13.19
CA ASN A 42 32.66 19.69 -13.83
C ASN A 42 31.73 18.49 -13.67
N ARG A 43 31.52 17.75 -14.75
CA ARG A 43 30.66 16.56 -14.79
C ARG A 43 31.34 15.42 -15.53
N PRO A 44 31.35 14.20 -14.99
CA PRO A 44 31.90 13.04 -15.68
C PRO A 44 31.01 12.68 -16.89
N PHE A 45 31.63 12.55 -18.07
CA PHE A 45 31.02 11.97 -19.25
C PHE A 45 31.25 10.46 -19.22
N LYS A 46 30.18 9.69 -19.12
CA LYS A 46 30.23 8.23 -18.94
C LYS A 46 29.91 7.50 -20.24
N SER A 47 30.58 6.38 -20.47
CA SER A 47 30.26 5.48 -21.58
C SER A 47 28.83 4.98 -21.44
N MET A 48 28.13 4.82 -22.56
CA MET A 48 26.81 4.19 -22.64
C MET A 48 26.88 2.82 -23.31
N VAL A 49 28.08 2.39 -23.70
CA VAL A 49 28.34 1.22 -24.54
C VAL A 49 29.46 0.39 -23.93
N SER A 50 29.46 -0.90 -24.27
CA SER A 50 30.57 -1.80 -23.95
C SER A 50 31.42 -1.98 -25.21
N GLY A 51 32.73 -1.83 -25.10
CA GLY A 51 33.64 -2.16 -26.18
C GLY A 51 35.02 -1.54 -26.04
N ARG A 52 35.88 -1.84 -27.01
CA ARG A 52 37.26 -1.37 -27.00
C ARG A 52 37.38 -0.03 -27.70
N ILE A 53 37.85 1.00 -27.01
CA ILE A 53 38.11 2.32 -27.62
C ILE A 53 39.19 2.15 -28.68
N THR A 54 38.86 2.40 -29.93
CA THR A 54 39.81 2.34 -31.04
C THR A 54 40.48 3.68 -31.28
N ARG A 55 39.77 4.79 -31.05
CA ARG A 55 40.28 6.15 -31.25
C ARG A 55 39.64 7.14 -30.29
N ILE A 56 40.42 8.10 -29.82
CA ILE A 56 39.95 9.26 -29.07
C ILE A 56 39.88 10.43 -30.06
N CYS A 57 38.70 11.01 -30.21
CA CYS A 57 38.40 12.03 -31.23
C CYS A 57 38.30 13.46 -30.67
N VAL A 58 38.63 13.63 -29.39
CA VAL A 58 38.55 14.89 -28.65
C VAL A 58 39.86 15.14 -27.89
N GLU A 59 40.29 16.40 -27.81
CA GLU A 59 41.50 16.82 -27.09
C GLU A 59 41.14 17.56 -25.80
N GLU A 60 41.93 17.38 -24.74
CA GLU A 60 41.73 18.13 -23.49
C GLU A 60 41.81 19.64 -23.75
N GLY A 61 40.85 20.39 -23.21
CA GLY A 61 40.70 21.84 -23.41
C GLY A 61 39.87 22.24 -24.64
N SER A 62 39.46 21.30 -25.50
CA SER A 62 38.66 21.64 -26.68
C SER A 62 37.18 21.91 -26.34
N GLN A 63 36.51 22.74 -27.14
CA GLN A 63 35.06 22.92 -27.01
C GLN A 63 34.32 21.72 -27.62
N ILE A 64 33.36 21.18 -26.87
CA ILE A 64 32.48 20.07 -27.24
C ILE A 64 31.03 20.59 -27.36
N ARG A 65 30.36 20.24 -28.45
CA ARG A 65 28.94 20.49 -28.71
C ARG A 65 28.15 19.19 -28.72
N THR A 66 26.84 19.29 -28.49
CA THR A 66 25.91 18.15 -28.63
C THR A 66 26.07 17.53 -30.02
N GLY A 67 26.29 16.22 -30.07
CA GLY A 67 26.46 15.46 -31.32
C GLY A 67 27.91 15.26 -31.77
N ASP A 68 28.89 15.94 -31.18
CA ASP A 68 30.30 15.76 -31.51
C ASP A 68 30.76 14.33 -31.16
N VAL A 69 31.59 13.74 -32.02
CA VAL A 69 32.17 12.41 -31.79
C VAL A 69 33.34 12.55 -30.83
N LEU A 70 33.24 11.89 -29.67
CA LEU A 70 34.26 11.93 -28.63
C LEU A 70 35.20 10.74 -28.69
N PHE A 71 34.67 9.56 -29.01
CA PHE A 71 35.44 8.32 -29.12
C PHE A 71 34.89 7.43 -30.24
N GLU A 72 35.75 6.61 -30.80
CA GLU A 72 35.38 5.46 -31.62
C GLU A 72 35.69 4.17 -30.86
N TYR A 73 34.86 3.15 -31.05
CA TYR A 73 35.01 1.86 -30.38
C TYR A 73 34.61 0.68 -31.27
N GLU A 74 35.10 -0.51 -30.93
CA GLU A 74 34.71 -1.80 -31.52
C GLU A 74 34.11 -2.71 -30.44
N GLU A 75 33.00 -3.38 -30.75
CA GLU A 75 32.42 -4.44 -29.91
C GLU A 75 33.22 -5.74 -30.13
N ALA A 76 33.38 -6.56 -29.11
CA ALA A 76 34.05 -7.85 -29.27
C ALA A 76 33.14 -8.84 -29.99
N ASP A 77 33.57 -9.32 -31.16
CA ASP A 77 33.00 -10.49 -31.81
C ASP A 77 33.16 -11.72 -30.91
N GLY A 78 32.04 -12.37 -30.57
CA GLY A 78 32.02 -13.62 -29.83
C GLY A 78 32.66 -14.76 -30.63
N GLY A 79 33.94 -15.04 -30.36
CA GLY A 79 34.70 -16.15 -30.95
C GLY A 79 35.27 -17.10 -29.89
N ASN A 80 34.81 -18.36 -29.93
CA ASN A 80 35.36 -19.52 -29.21
C ASN A 80 36.89 -19.66 -29.38
N GLY A 81 37.62 -20.00 -28.31
CA GLY A 81 39.01 -20.45 -28.41
C GLY A 81 39.67 -20.77 -27.06
N THR A 82 40.11 -22.02 -26.91
CA THR A 82 40.66 -22.69 -25.73
C THR A 82 42.14 -22.41 -25.40
N ASP A 83 42.48 -22.65 -24.13
CA ASP A 83 43.77 -23.09 -23.54
C ASP A 83 45.02 -22.18 -23.50
N GLY A 84 45.63 -22.10 -22.29
CA GLY A 84 47.04 -21.72 -22.10
C GLY A 84 47.42 -21.24 -20.69
N ARG A 85 48.23 -22.01 -19.96
CA ARG A 85 48.70 -21.80 -18.58
C ARG A 85 49.81 -20.73 -18.44
N GLY A 86 49.88 -20.05 -17.29
CA GLY A 86 51.14 -19.51 -16.69
C GLY A 86 51.09 -18.04 -16.19
N PRO A 87 51.90 -17.64 -15.18
CA PRO A 87 51.38 -16.97 -13.98
C PRO A 87 51.72 -15.48 -13.80
N GLY A 88 50.81 -14.77 -13.12
CA GLY A 88 51.12 -13.82 -12.04
C GLY A 88 51.75 -12.47 -12.39
N SER A 89 50.91 -11.44 -12.55
CA SER A 89 51.26 -10.11 -12.03
C SER A 89 50.00 -9.45 -11.46
N ALA A 90 50.13 -8.99 -10.22
CA ALA A 90 49.06 -8.42 -9.42
C ALA A 90 48.59 -7.08 -9.99
N GLY A 91 47.28 -6.91 -10.14
CA GLY A 91 46.67 -5.67 -10.61
C GLY A 91 45.20 -5.56 -10.21
N HIS A 92 44.96 -4.83 -9.11
CA HIS A 92 43.75 -4.06 -8.78
C HIS A 92 42.40 -4.60 -9.30
N ALA A 93 41.81 -5.51 -8.52
CA ALA A 93 40.41 -5.90 -8.62
C ALA A 93 39.48 -4.76 -8.16
N GLY A 94 38.87 -4.07 -9.12
CA GLY A 94 37.75 -3.15 -8.92
C GLY A 94 36.43 -3.82 -9.30
N ALA A 95 35.86 -4.57 -8.35
CA ALA A 95 34.47 -5.04 -8.23
C ALA A 95 33.67 -5.35 -9.52
N CYS A 96 33.89 -6.55 -10.07
CA CYS A 96 32.79 -7.29 -10.70
C CYS A 96 31.74 -7.52 -9.59
N ARG A 97 30.53 -6.96 -9.69
CA ARG A 97 29.46 -7.36 -8.77
C ARG A 97 29.14 -8.80 -9.11
N ASP A 98 29.47 -9.75 -8.23
CA ASP A 98 29.07 -11.14 -8.39
C ASP A 98 27.55 -11.17 -8.62
N ILE A 99 27.10 -11.57 -9.82
CA ILE A 99 25.68 -11.79 -10.12
C ILE A 99 25.40 -13.27 -9.94
N LYS A 100 24.57 -13.59 -8.94
CA LYS A 100 24.12 -14.97 -8.71
C LYS A 100 22.90 -15.27 -9.57
N ARG A 101 22.98 -16.37 -10.31
CA ARG A 101 21.86 -16.90 -11.10
C ARG A 101 21.12 -17.98 -10.33
N MET A 102 19.80 -17.98 -10.38
CA MET A 102 18.97 -19.03 -9.79
C MET A 102 17.68 -19.26 -10.56
N ASP A 103 17.14 -20.47 -10.42
CA ASP A 103 15.84 -20.86 -10.97
C ASP A 103 14.82 -21.05 -9.85
N THR A 104 13.59 -20.61 -10.07
CA THR A 104 12.48 -20.79 -9.13
C THR A 104 11.17 -21.06 -9.87
N ASP A 105 10.19 -21.66 -9.19
CA ASP A 105 8.87 -21.86 -9.79
C ASP A 105 8.08 -20.55 -9.76
N VAL A 106 8.16 -19.82 -8.64
CA VAL A 106 7.52 -18.52 -8.45
C VAL A 106 8.51 -17.51 -7.88
N ALA A 107 8.60 -16.33 -8.50
CA ALA A 107 9.25 -15.16 -7.94
C ALA A 107 8.19 -14.13 -7.51
N VAL A 108 8.27 -13.64 -6.28
CA VAL A 108 7.36 -12.62 -5.73
C VAL A 108 8.14 -11.34 -5.47
N ILE A 109 7.69 -10.22 -6.03
CA ILE A 109 8.33 -8.92 -5.87
C ILE A 109 7.49 -8.05 -4.92
N GLY A 110 8.04 -7.76 -3.74
CA GLY A 110 7.38 -7.05 -2.65
C GLY A 110 6.95 -7.99 -1.53
N GLY A 111 7.37 -7.71 -0.30
CA GLY A 111 7.13 -8.49 0.92
C GLY A 111 5.98 -7.97 1.79
N GLY A 112 5.05 -7.20 1.23
CA GLY A 112 3.79 -6.80 1.89
C GLY A 112 2.79 -7.94 2.04
N PRO A 113 1.58 -7.71 2.61
CA PRO A 113 0.56 -8.74 2.82
C PRO A 113 0.26 -9.60 1.58
N GLY A 114 0.06 -8.98 0.42
CA GLY A 114 -0.10 -9.74 -0.82
C GLY A 114 1.11 -10.62 -1.15
N GLY A 115 2.32 -10.10 -0.96
CA GLY A 115 3.55 -10.79 -1.31
C GLY A 115 3.92 -11.95 -0.39
N TYR A 116 4.08 -11.71 0.92
CA TYR A 116 4.51 -12.77 1.83
C TYR A 116 3.44 -13.87 1.97
N VAL A 117 2.13 -13.53 1.90
CA VAL A 117 1.07 -14.55 1.89
C VAL A 117 1.12 -15.39 0.63
N THR A 118 1.32 -14.77 -0.54
CA THR A 118 1.54 -15.50 -1.81
C THR A 118 2.72 -16.46 -1.68
N ALA A 119 3.84 -15.99 -1.13
CA ALA A 119 5.06 -16.78 -1.00
C ALA A 119 4.87 -17.99 -0.07
N LEU A 120 4.28 -17.77 1.12
CA LEU A 120 3.98 -18.83 2.08
C LEU A 120 2.98 -19.84 1.51
N TYR A 121 1.91 -19.37 0.87
CA TYR A 121 0.89 -20.24 0.29
C TYR A 121 1.45 -21.07 -0.88
N ALA A 122 2.27 -20.48 -1.75
CA ALA A 122 2.97 -21.18 -2.82
C ALA A 122 3.93 -22.25 -2.27
N ALA A 123 4.74 -21.91 -1.27
CA ALA A 123 5.66 -22.86 -0.63
C ALA A 123 4.91 -24.02 0.05
N GLY A 124 3.82 -23.72 0.77
CA GLY A 124 2.95 -24.74 1.37
C GLY A 124 2.26 -25.66 0.35
N ARG A 125 2.25 -25.29 -0.94
CA ARG A 125 1.78 -26.11 -2.06
C ARG A 125 2.92 -26.79 -2.83
N GLY A 126 4.14 -26.79 -2.28
CA GLY A 126 5.29 -27.50 -2.83
C GLY A 126 6.03 -26.79 -3.97
N LEU A 127 5.75 -25.49 -4.20
CA LEU A 127 6.48 -24.70 -5.19
C LEU A 127 7.77 -24.14 -4.57
N ARG A 128 8.85 -24.06 -5.35
CA ARG A 128 10.04 -23.29 -4.98
C ARG A 128 9.75 -21.81 -5.16
N VAL A 129 10.06 -21.02 -4.14
CA VAL A 129 9.70 -19.60 -4.10
C VAL A 129 10.90 -18.74 -3.74
N VAL A 130 11.05 -17.65 -4.50
CA VAL A 130 11.93 -16.54 -4.15
C VAL A 130 11.09 -15.30 -3.90
N LEU A 131 11.23 -14.68 -2.73
CA LEU A 131 10.60 -13.42 -2.36
C LEU A 131 11.65 -12.32 -2.35
N ILE A 132 11.42 -11.23 -3.07
CA ILE A 132 12.31 -10.08 -3.12
C ILE A 132 11.66 -8.88 -2.42
N GLU A 133 12.35 -8.29 -1.43
CA GLU A 133 11.89 -7.11 -0.69
C GLU A 133 13.04 -6.10 -0.54
N LYS A 134 12.79 -4.81 -0.77
CA LYS A 134 13.82 -3.76 -0.70
C LYS A 134 13.93 -3.08 0.66
N ASP A 135 12.86 -3.08 1.46
CA ASP A 135 12.80 -2.53 2.82
C ASP A 135 12.56 -3.67 3.83
N GLN A 136 11.57 -3.53 4.72
CA GLN A 136 11.25 -4.50 5.75
C GLN A 136 10.08 -5.40 5.32
N LEU A 137 10.18 -6.70 5.63
CA LEU A 137 9.08 -7.66 5.46
C LEU A 137 7.80 -7.19 6.16
N GLY A 138 6.66 -7.58 5.61
CA GLY A 138 5.32 -7.12 5.99
C GLY A 138 4.88 -5.82 5.30
N GLY A 139 5.78 -5.16 4.54
CA GLY A 139 5.48 -4.01 3.69
C GLY A 139 4.80 -2.85 4.43
N THR A 140 4.00 -2.05 3.72
CA THR A 140 3.34 -0.87 4.30
C THR A 140 2.43 -1.22 5.49
N CYS A 141 1.59 -2.25 5.35
CA CYS A 141 0.55 -2.53 6.36
C CYS A 141 1.13 -2.86 7.74
N LEU A 142 2.22 -3.64 7.79
CA LEU A 142 2.88 -3.97 9.05
C LEU A 142 3.75 -2.82 9.58
N ASN A 143 4.50 -2.15 8.70
CA ASN A 143 5.58 -1.26 9.14
C ASN A 143 5.14 0.19 9.28
N ARG A 144 4.20 0.65 8.45
CA ARG A 144 3.86 2.08 8.27
C ARG A 144 2.38 2.29 7.90
N GLY A 145 1.50 1.44 8.44
CA GLY A 145 0.09 1.41 8.07
C GLY A 145 -0.77 0.74 9.13
N CYS A 146 -1.50 -0.32 8.76
CA CYS A 146 -2.50 -0.98 9.58
C CYS A 146 -2.03 -1.25 11.03
N ILE A 147 -0.98 -2.05 11.21
CA ILE A 147 -0.56 -2.53 12.54
C ILE A 147 -0.15 -1.37 13.47
N PRO A 148 0.75 -0.45 13.06
CA PRO A 148 1.13 0.65 13.93
C PRO A 148 -0.03 1.60 14.23
N THR A 149 -0.87 1.94 13.24
CA THR A 149 -2.05 2.80 13.48
C THR A 149 -3.00 2.14 14.48
N LYS A 150 -3.31 0.85 14.33
CA LYS A 150 -4.24 0.13 15.22
C LYS A 150 -3.66 -0.07 16.63
N ALA A 151 -2.34 -0.23 16.75
CA ALA A 151 -1.67 -0.28 18.05
C ALA A 151 -1.78 1.07 18.81
N LEU A 152 -1.67 2.19 18.09
CA LEU A 152 -1.85 3.53 18.64
C LEU A 152 -3.31 3.82 18.99
N LEU A 153 -4.25 3.51 18.08
CA LEU A 153 -5.70 3.63 18.31
C LEU A 153 -6.14 2.84 19.55
N GLN A 154 -5.65 1.61 19.74
CA GLN A 154 -5.98 0.85 20.95
C GLN A 154 -5.50 1.53 22.25
N SER A 155 -4.37 2.24 22.19
CA SER A 155 -3.86 2.99 23.34
C SER A 155 -4.71 4.24 23.59
N ALA A 156 -5.17 4.90 22.52
CA ALA A 156 -6.12 6.00 22.58
C ALA A 156 -7.49 5.57 23.12
N HIS A 157 -8.03 4.43 22.67
CA HIS A 157 -9.30 3.86 23.15
C HIS A 157 -9.23 3.57 24.66
N LEU A 158 -8.14 2.98 25.14
CA LEU A 158 -7.95 2.76 26.57
C LEU A 158 -7.88 4.08 27.35
N TYR A 159 -7.20 5.09 26.81
CA TYR A 159 -7.13 6.40 27.45
C TYR A 159 -8.50 7.08 27.55
N ASP A 160 -9.29 7.06 26.46
CA ASP A 160 -10.67 7.56 26.45
C ASP A 160 -11.56 6.77 27.44
N ALA A 161 -11.43 5.45 27.50
CA ALA A 161 -12.18 4.62 28.45
C ALA A 161 -11.84 4.94 29.91
N LEU A 162 -10.55 5.15 30.23
CA LEU A 162 -10.14 5.56 31.59
C LEU A 162 -10.70 6.92 31.97
N ARG A 163 -10.79 7.87 31.03
CA ARG A 163 -11.43 9.18 31.27
C ARG A 163 -12.93 9.07 31.52
N ARG A 164 -13.58 8.04 30.96
CA ARG A 164 -14.98 7.71 31.19
C ARG A 164 -15.21 6.73 32.35
N ALA A 165 -14.18 6.37 33.12
CA ALA A 165 -14.28 5.39 34.20
C ALA A 165 -15.38 5.71 35.23
N GLY A 166 -15.70 6.99 35.42
CA GLY A 166 -16.79 7.45 36.29
C GLY A 166 -18.18 6.95 35.86
N GLU A 167 -18.41 6.72 34.57
CA GLU A 167 -19.65 6.11 34.04
C GLU A 167 -19.86 4.70 34.57
N PHE A 168 -18.77 4.02 34.94
CA PHE A 168 -18.74 2.67 35.50
C PHE A 168 -18.59 2.67 37.03
N GLY A 169 -18.74 3.82 37.68
CA GLY A 169 -18.58 3.95 39.14
C GLY A 169 -17.13 3.83 39.63
N ILE A 170 -16.14 4.00 38.75
CA ILE A 170 -14.72 3.94 39.08
C ILE A 170 -14.14 5.35 39.11
N SER A 171 -13.57 5.74 40.25
CA SER A 171 -12.83 7.00 40.36
C SER A 171 -11.38 6.84 39.90
N ALA A 172 -10.97 7.64 38.92
CA ALA A 172 -9.60 7.65 38.41
C ALA A 172 -9.12 9.11 38.21
N ASP A 173 -8.33 9.62 39.15
CA ASP A 173 -7.82 10.97 39.11
C ASP A 173 -6.45 11.05 38.42
N ARG A 174 -6.21 12.16 37.70
CA ARG A 174 -4.89 12.52 37.13
C ARG A 174 -4.30 11.47 36.19
N ILE A 175 -5.13 10.86 35.34
CA ILE A 175 -4.65 9.97 34.27
C ILE A 175 -3.69 10.74 33.35
N ARG A 176 -2.49 10.20 33.14
CA ARG A 176 -1.45 10.81 32.28
C ARG A 176 -1.00 9.80 31.22
N VAL A 177 -0.76 10.30 30.02
CA VAL A 177 -0.22 9.50 28.91
C VAL A 177 1.28 9.75 28.78
N ASP A 178 2.04 8.66 28.68
CA ASP A 178 3.45 8.66 28.34
C ASP A 178 3.58 8.24 26.87
N MET A 179 3.73 9.22 25.98
CA MET A 179 3.73 8.98 24.54
C MET A 179 4.93 8.13 24.10
N ASP A 180 6.08 8.25 24.77
CA ASP A 180 7.25 7.41 24.45
C ASP A 180 6.93 5.94 24.68
N LYS A 181 6.28 5.59 25.81
CA LYS A 181 5.85 4.21 26.08
C LYS A 181 4.76 3.72 25.13
N VAL A 182 3.86 4.61 24.71
CA VAL A 182 2.83 4.28 23.69
C VAL A 182 3.51 3.90 22.37
N PHE A 183 4.49 4.67 21.93
CA PHE A 183 5.24 4.40 20.70
C PHE A 183 6.17 3.18 20.84
N ASP A 184 6.81 2.99 22.00
CA ASP A 184 7.63 1.79 22.26
C ASP A 184 6.79 0.50 22.17
N ARG A 185 5.55 0.53 22.69
CA ARG A 185 4.61 -0.58 22.56
C ARG A 185 4.26 -0.85 21.09
N LYS A 186 3.92 0.19 20.32
CA LYS A 186 3.68 0.10 18.86
C LYS A 186 4.88 -0.53 18.15
N ASP A 187 6.08 -0.01 18.39
CA ASP A 187 7.31 -0.47 17.75
C ASP A 187 7.63 -1.92 18.12
N ARG A 188 7.37 -2.33 19.37
CA ARG A 188 7.50 -3.73 19.81
C ARG A 188 6.57 -4.65 19.03
N ILE A 189 5.28 -4.30 18.92
CA ILE A 189 4.29 -5.11 18.17
C ILE A 189 4.72 -5.24 16.70
N CYS A 190 5.20 -4.17 16.07
CA CYS A 190 5.71 -4.22 14.70
C CYS A 190 6.94 -5.14 14.58
N ARG A 191 7.88 -5.08 15.54
CA ARG A 191 9.07 -5.98 15.57
C ARG A 191 8.66 -7.44 15.71
N GLU A 192 7.79 -7.75 16.66
CA GLU A 192 7.33 -9.13 16.91
C GLU A 192 6.67 -9.73 15.67
N ASN A 193 5.76 -8.99 15.04
CA ASN A 193 5.10 -9.43 13.81
C ASN A 193 6.09 -9.59 12.63
N ARG A 194 7.07 -8.69 12.50
CA ARG A 194 8.12 -8.84 11.46
C ARG A 194 8.94 -10.10 11.68
N SER A 195 9.37 -10.35 12.92
CA SER A 195 10.09 -11.57 13.29
C SER A 195 9.24 -12.82 13.03
N GLY A 196 7.94 -12.78 13.30
CA GLY A 196 7.01 -13.85 12.97
C GLY A 196 6.93 -14.14 11.47
N ILE A 197 6.83 -13.11 10.62
CA ILE A 197 6.84 -13.28 9.15
C ILE A 197 8.17 -13.86 8.69
N SER A 198 9.29 -13.35 9.19
CA SER A 198 10.62 -13.86 8.85
C SER A 198 10.76 -15.34 9.21
N PHE A 199 10.31 -15.73 10.40
CA PHE A 199 10.31 -17.13 10.85
C PHE A 199 9.44 -18.01 9.96
N LEU A 200 8.23 -17.56 9.62
CA LEU A 200 7.34 -18.32 8.75
C LEU A 200 7.97 -18.56 7.37
N LEU A 201 8.56 -17.53 6.75
CA LEU A 201 9.19 -17.65 5.43
C LEU A 201 10.38 -18.61 5.45
N ASP A 202 11.24 -18.52 6.47
CA ASP A 202 12.38 -19.41 6.66
C ASP A 202 11.96 -20.86 6.90
N SER A 203 10.99 -21.08 7.81
CA SER A 203 10.44 -22.41 8.10
C SER A 203 9.71 -23.05 6.91
N SER A 204 9.27 -22.23 5.95
CA SER A 204 8.65 -22.68 4.70
C SER A 204 9.65 -22.80 3.55
N HIS A 205 10.95 -22.64 3.82
CA HIS A 205 12.04 -22.67 2.85
C HIS A 205 11.89 -21.67 1.70
N VAL A 206 11.25 -20.53 1.95
CA VAL A 206 11.19 -19.42 0.98
C VAL A 206 12.53 -18.70 0.98
N THR A 207 13.16 -18.58 -0.19
CA THR A 207 14.38 -17.78 -0.32
C THR A 207 14.02 -16.30 -0.32
N VAL A 208 14.45 -15.57 0.71
CA VAL A 208 14.22 -14.11 0.80
C VAL A 208 15.47 -13.37 0.35
N ILE A 209 15.32 -12.48 -0.63
CA ILE A 209 16.40 -11.63 -1.15
C ILE A 209 16.08 -10.17 -0.84
N THR A 210 17.04 -9.49 -0.21
CA THR A 210 16.94 -8.04 -0.01
C THR A 210 17.44 -7.29 -1.24
N GLY A 211 16.59 -6.43 -1.81
CA GLY A 211 16.99 -5.53 -2.89
C GLY A 211 15.83 -5.07 -3.78
N THR A 212 16.13 -4.13 -4.68
CA THR A 212 15.18 -3.64 -5.69
C THR A 212 15.15 -4.59 -6.87
N ALA A 213 13.98 -5.17 -7.18
CA ALA A 213 13.77 -6.06 -8.31
C ALA A 213 13.01 -5.41 -9.47
N GLN A 214 13.33 -5.82 -10.69
CA GLN A 214 12.59 -5.51 -11.91
C GLN A 214 12.40 -6.76 -12.77
N VAL A 215 11.32 -6.80 -13.55
CA VAL A 215 11.08 -7.85 -14.55
C VAL A 215 11.68 -7.40 -15.87
N LEU A 216 12.48 -8.27 -16.50
CA LEU A 216 13.08 -8.06 -17.80
C LEU A 216 12.18 -8.60 -18.93
N PRO A 217 12.41 -8.25 -20.21
CA PRO A 217 11.59 -8.69 -21.34
C PRO A 217 11.48 -10.21 -21.51
N ASP A 218 12.48 -10.96 -21.06
CA ASP A 218 12.54 -12.42 -21.10
C ASP A 218 11.91 -13.09 -19.86
N ARG A 219 11.23 -12.31 -18.99
CA ARG A 219 10.65 -12.69 -17.69
C ARG A 219 11.68 -12.99 -16.60
N THR A 220 12.98 -12.78 -16.84
CA THR A 220 13.99 -12.85 -15.79
C THR A 220 13.78 -11.71 -14.80
N VAL A 221 13.88 -11.99 -13.50
CA VAL A 221 13.83 -10.98 -12.44
C VAL A 221 15.25 -10.58 -12.08
N ALA A 222 15.61 -9.32 -12.29
CA ALA A 222 16.91 -8.77 -11.94
C ALA A 222 16.84 -7.97 -10.63
N VAL A 223 17.77 -8.22 -9.70
CA VAL A 223 17.87 -7.52 -8.41
C VAL A 223 19.09 -6.59 -8.43
N LYS A 224 18.86 -5.27 -8.53
CA LYS A 224 19.91 -4.26 -8.79
C LYS A 224 20.79 -3.92 -7.59
N ASP A 225 20.19 -3.89 -6.39
CA ASP A 225 20.83 -3.43 -5.15
C ASP A 225 21.09 -4.58 -4.16
N GLY A 226 20.89 -5.83 -4.59
CA GLY A 226 21.35 -6.98 -3.82
C GLY A 226 22.88 -7.00 -3.79
N ASN A 227 23.47 -7.31 -2.64
CA ASN A 227 24.88 -7.68 -2.56
C ASN A 227 24.98 -9.13 -2.08
N PRO A 228 25.26 -10.11 -2.96
CA PRO A 228 25.50 -10.00 -4.41
C PRO A 228 24.24 -9.62 -5.21
N GLY A 229 24.41 -9.21 -6.47
CA GLY A 229 23.28 -9.02 -7.39
C GLY A 229 22.67 -10.36 -7.76
N TYR A 230 21.42 -10.36 -8.26
CA TYR A 230 20.73 -11.60 -8.66
C TYR A 230 20.03 -11.50 -10.00
N GLU A 231 20.08 -12.60 -10.76
CA GLU A 231 19.24 -12.88 -11.93
C GLU A 231 18.43 -14.15 -11.65
N ILE A 232 17.12 -14.02 -11.58
CA ILE A 232 16.22 -15.09 -11.16
C ILE A 232 15.33 -15.46 -12.33
N LYS A 233 15.50 -16.66 -12.86
CA LYS A 233 14.61 -17.20 -13.89
C LYS A 233 13.44 -17.90 -13.21
N ALA A 234 12.23 -17.38 -13.46
CA ALA A 234 11.02 -17.87 -12.81
C ALA A 234 10.03 -18.48 -13.81
N GLY A 235 9.36 -19.55 -13.39
CA GLY A 235 8.18 -20.06 -14.10
C GLY A 235 7.07 -19.01 -14.16
N HIS A 236 6.82 -18.38 -13.01
CA HIS A 236 5.85 -17.29 -12.87
C HIS A 236 6.40 -16.15 -12.00
N VAL A 237 5.96 -14.92 -12.26
CA VAL A 237 6.31 -13.73 -11.46
C VAL A 237 5.05 -13.08 -10.90
N VAL A 238 5.06 -12.71 -9.63
CA VAL A 238 3.97 -11.99 -8.96
C VAL A 238 4.45 -10.63 -8.49
N LEU A 239 3.92 -9.56 -9.08
CA LEU A 239 4.17 -8.18 -8.73
C LEU A 239 3.25 -7.77 -7.56
N ALA A 240 3.84 -7.54 -6.39
CA ALA A 240 3.17 -7.15 -5.15
C ALA A 240 3.83 -5.91 -4.52
N THR A 241 4.29 -4.96 -5.35
CA THR A 241 5.06 -3.78 -4.94
C THR A 241 4.27 -2.75 -4.14
N GLY A 242 2.94 -2.87 -4.10
CA GLY A 242 2.07 -2.08 -3.24
C GLY A 242 1.85 -0.64 -3.73
N SER A 243 1.80 0.30 -2.80
CA SER A 243 1.48 1.71 -3.03
C SER A 243 2.27 2.63 -2.11
N ARG A 244 2.24 3.93 -2.39
CA ARG A 244 2.82 5.02 -1.59
C ARG A 244 1.83 6.17 -1.36
N PRO A 245 1.96 6.95 -0.29
CA PRO A 245 1.17 8.17 -0.10
C PRO A 245 1.30 9.15 -1.28
N VAL A 246 0.21 9.83 -1.61
CA VAL A 246 0.23 10.93 -2.59
C VAL A 246 0.54 12.24 -1.87
N MET A 247 1.59 12.92 -2.30
CA MET A 247 1.97 14.24 -1.82
C MET A 247 1.81 15.26 -2.95
N PRO A 248 0.77 16.12 -2.91
CA PRO A 248 0.61 17.22 -3.86
C PRO A 248 1.79 18.19 -3.82
N ASP A 249 2.02 18.97 -4.88
CA ASP A 249 3.18 19.86 -4.96
C ASP A 249 3.21 20.92 -3.85
N TRP A 250 2.04 21.42 -3.42
CA TRP A 250 1.94 22.35 -2.29
C TRP A 250 2.29 21.72 -0.94
N ALA A 251 2.36 20.39 -0.85
CA ALA A 251 2.62 19.65 0.38
C ALA A 251 4.11 19.41 0.66
N ARG A 252 5.03 19.95 -0.16
CA ARG A 252 6.49 19.76 0.00
C ARG A 252 7.11 20.58 1.15
N SER A 253 6.30 21.26 1.95
CA SER A 253 6.76 22.07 3.09
C SER A 253 7.14 21.18 4.30
N PRO A 254 8.19 21.51 5.09
CA PRO A 254 8.58 20.74 6.28
C PRO A 254 7.53 20.69 7.42
N VAL A 255 6.51 21.55 7.34
CA VAL A 255 5.36 21.53 8.26
C VAL A 255 4.31 20.48 7.88
N CYS A 256 4.37 19.99 6.63
CA CYS A 256 3.56 18.88 6.16
C CYS A 256 4.22 17.57 6.52
N MET A 257 3.39 16.56 6.81
CA MET A 257 3.80 15.20 7.00
C MET A 257 2.84 14.24 6.31
N ASP A 258 3.35 13.09 5.88
CA ASP A 258 2.49 11.97 5.45
C ASP A 258 2.16 11.02 6.60
N SER A 259 1.38 9.97 6.31
CA SER A 259 1.02 8.94 7.30
C SER A 259 2.22 8.16 7.85
N ARG A 260 3.33 8.03 7.10
CA ARG A 260 4.55 7.36 7.58
C ARG A 260 5.21 8.22 8.64
N GLU A 261 5.43 9.50 8.33
CA GLU A 261 6.04 10.45 9.26
C GLU A 261 5.19 10.63 10.53
N ALA A 262 3.86 10.64 10.41
CA ALA A 262 2.94 10.65 11.55
C ALA A 262 3.09 9.42 12.46
N LEU A 263 3.42 8.24 11.92
CA LEU A 263 3.64 7.00 12.69
C LEU A 263 5.04 6.89 13.30
N ASP A 264 5.97 7.74 12.87
CA ASP A 264 7.33 7.86 13.39
C ASP A 264 7.44 9.03 14.39
N SER A 265 6.51 9.99 14.37
CA SER A 265 6.49 11.16 15.26
C SER A 265 5.93 10.84 16.65
N ARG A 266 6.81 10.70 17.64
CA ARG A 266 6.44 10.46 19.05
C ARG A 266 5.73 11.64 19.72
N ALA A 267 5.93 12.85 19.21
CA ALA A 267 5.29 14.05 19.75
C ALA A 267 3.90 14.24 19.15
N ILE A 268 2.91 14.44 20.04
CA ILE A 268 1.55 14.85 19.63
C ILE A 268 1.54 16.37 19.48
N PRO A 269 1.22 16.90 18.29
CA PRO A 269 1.10 18.34 18.12
C PRO A 269 -0.09 18.88 18.91
N HIS A 270 -0.02 20.13 19.33
CA HIS A 270 -1.12 20.78 20.03
C HIS A 270 -2.29 21.14 19.07
N SER A 271 -2.00 21.24 17.78
CA SER A 271 -2.98 21.45 16.70
C SER A 271 -2.52 20.80 15.40
N LEU A 272 -3.46 20.19 14.66
CA LEU A 272 -3.22 19.44 13.43
C LEU A 272 -4.30 19.75 12.40
N ILE A 273 -3.88 20.14 11.19
CA ILE A 273 -4.77 20.14 10.02
C ILE A 273 -4.56 18.82 9.26
N ILE A 274 -5.64 18.14 8.90
CA ILE A 274 -5.60 16.92 8.09
C ILE A 274 -6.23 17.23 6.74
N VAL A 275 -5.49 17.02 5.65
CA VAL A 275 -6.01 17.21 4.30
C VAL A 275 -6.43 15.86 3.73
N GLY A 276 -7.75 15.68 3.56
CA GLY A 276 -8.39 14.43 3.16
C GLY A 276 -9.15 13.76 4.32
N ALA A 277 -10.45 13.59 4.15
CA ALA A 277 -11.39 12.87 5.04
C ALA A 277 -11.66 11.44 4.56
N GLY A 278 -10.66 10.81 3.93
CA GLY A 278 -10.66 9.36 3.67
C GLY A 278 -10.36 8.55 4.93
N VAL A 279 -10.35 7.22 4.80
CA VAL A 279 -10.14 6.27 5.92
C VAL A 279 -8.91 6.64 6.77
N ILE A 280 -7.75 6.85 6.12
CA ILE A 280 -6.51 7.20 6.82
C ILE A 280 -6.66 8.53 7.57
N GLY A 281 -7.18 9.56 6.90
CA GLY A 281 -7.34 10.90 7.50
C GLY A 281 -8.25 10.87 8.72
N MET A 282 -9.38 10.16 8.64
CA MET A 282 -10.32 10.05 9.75
C MET A 282 -9.79 9.19 10.90
N GLU A 283 -9.11 8.07 10.64
CA GLU A 283 -8.46 7.30 11.72
C GLU A 283 -7.43 8.16 12.48
N PHE A 284 -6.61 8.92 11.77
CA PHE A 284 -5.68 9.85 12.41
C PHE A 284 -6.40 11.00 13.13
N ALA A 285 -7.52 11.50 12.59
CA ALA A 285 -8.30 12.55 13.25
C ALA A 285 -8.75 12.12 14.64
N PHE A 286 -9.36 10.94 14.75
CA PHE A 286 -9.80 10.37 16.02
C PHE A 286 -8.62 10.02 16.94
N LEU A 287 -7.53 9.48 16.38
CA LEU A 287 -6.31 9.17 17.14
C LEU A 287 -5.70 10.41 17.81
N TYR A 288 -5.48 11.47 17.04
CA TYR A 288 -4.86 12.69 17.54
C TYR A 288 -5.79 13.44 18.50
N ALA A 289 -7.09 13.48 18.23
CA ALA A 289 -8.08 14.09 19.12
C ALA A 289 -8.14 13.40 20.48
N ALA A 290 -8.07 12.06 20.53
CA ALA A 290 -8.05 11.30 21.78
C ALA A 290 -6.86 11.69 22.68
N PHE A 291 -5.70 12.01 22.09
CA PHE A 291 -4.53 12.52 22.82
C PHE A 291 -4.52 14.04 23.04
N GLY A 292 -5.66 14.72 22.82
CA GLY A 292 -5.84 16.14 23.15
C GLY A 292 -5.37 17.12 22.08
N CYS A 293 -5.01 16.66 20.88
CA CYS A 293 -4.71 17.54 19.75
C CYS A 293 -5.99 18.21 19.24
N ARG A 294 -5.94 19.52 18.94
CA ARG A 294 -7.03 20.17 18.18
C ARG A 294 -6.94 19.77 16.72
N VAL A 295 -7.96 19.11 16.18
CA VAL A 295 -7.95 18.58 14.81
C VAL A 295 -8.92 19.34 13.92
N HIS A 296 -8.45 19.72 12.73
CA HIS A 296 -9.26 20.29 11.65
C HIS A 296 -9.02 19.50 10.35
N VAL A 297 -10.05 18.81 9.87
CA VAL A 297 -10.03 18.07 8.60
C VAL A 297 -10.56 18.97 7.48
N ILE A 298 -9.83 19.04 6.37
CA ILE A 298 -10.23 19.75 5.16
C ILE A 298 -10.31 18.73 4.03
N GLU A 299 -11.49 18.58 3.44
CA GLU A 299 -11.80 17.62 2.37
C GLU A 299 -12.32 18.35 1.15
N TYR A 300 -11.80 17.97 -0.02
CA TYR A 300 -12.19 18.53 -1.31
C TYR A 300 -13.59 18.10 -1.71
N MET A 301 -13.94 16.84 -1.48
CA MET A 301 -15.25 16.28 -1.79
C MET A 301 -16.32 16.82 -0.84
N ASP A 302 -17.58 16.74 -1.26
CA ASP A 302 -18.76 17.14 -0.48
C ASP A 302 -19.17 16.09 0.58
N HIS A 303 -18.40 15.02 0.71
CA HIS A 303 -18.64 13.92 1.63
C HIS A 303 -17.31 13.37 2.17
N MET A 304 -17.36 12.78 3.35
CA MET A 304 -16.24 12.03 3.94
C MET A 304 -16.42 10.53 3.72
N LEU A 305 -15.33 9.77 3.82
CA LEU A 305 -15.33 8.30 3.73
C LEU A 305 -16.07 7.76 2.49
N GLY A 306 -15.88 8.37 1.31
CA GLY A 306 -16.83 8.29 0.17
C GLY A 306 -17.25 6.93 -0.39
N ASN A 307 -16.58 5.82 -0.06
CA ASN A 307 -17.03 4.47 -0.43
C ASN A 307 -17.82 3.76 0.69
N THR A 308 -18.32 4.52 1.66
CA THR A 308 -18.97 4.01 2.88
C THR A 308 -20.45 4.38 2.90
N ASP A 309 -21.27 3.55 3.54
CA ASP A 309 -22.70 3.81 3.71
C ASP A 309 -22.95 5.18 4.36
N ALA A 310 -23.85 5.97 3.78
CA ALA A 310 -24.09 7.35 4.22
C ALA A 310 -24.62 7.45 5.66
N GLN A 311 -25.41 6.47 6.13
CA GLN A 311 -25.88 6.45 7.51
C GLN A 311 -24.73 6.14 8.47
N ALA A 312 -23.80 5.26 8.08
CA ALA A 312 -22.59 5.00 8.86
C ALA A 312 -21.68 6.25 8.91
N CYS A 313 -21.53 6.98 7.79
CA CYS A 313 -20.82 8.26 7.78
C CYS A 313 -21.48 9.28 8.73
N ALA A 314 -22.80 9.35 8.80
CA ALA A 314 -23.50 10.26 9.72
C ALA A 314 -23.16 9.96 11.20
N VAL A 315 -23.06 8.68 11.58
CA VAL A 315 -22.61 8.28 12.93
C VAL A 315 -21.21 8.81 13.23
N ILE A 316 -20.27 8.69 12.28
CA ILE A 316 -18.91 9.20 12.46
C ILE A 316 -18.86 10.73 12.50
N ALA A 317 -19.72 11.40 11.74
CA ALA A 317 -19.76 12.86 11.71
C ALA A 317 -20.15 13.42 13.09
N GLU A 318 -21.15 12.78 13.71
CA GLU A 318 -21.60 13.16 15.03
C GLU A 318 -20.55 12.85 16.10
N ALA A 319 -19.95 11.65 16.08
CA ALA A 319 -18.86 11.29 16.99
C ALA A 319 -17.64 12.23 16.85
N ALA A 320 -17.32 12.65 15.62
CA ALA A 320 -16.26 13.63 15.35
C ALA A 320 -16.59 14.99 15.98
N ARG A 321 -17.84 15.46 15.83
CA ARG A 321 -18.33 16.71 16.42
C ARG A 321 -18.23 16.69 17.95
N GLU A 322 -18.64 15.60 18.58
CA GLU A 322 -18.56 15.42 20.04
C GLU A 322 -17.12 15.40 20.56
N LYS A 323 -16.19 14.83 19.79
CA LYS A 323 -14.75 14.86 20.08
C LYS A 323 -14.06 16.18 19.70
N GLY A 324 -14.81 17.18 19.21
CA GLY A 324 -14.28 18.49 18.84
C GLY A 324 -13.41 18.49 17.57
N ILE A 325 -13.56 17.47 16.72
CA ILE A 325 -12.91 17.39 15.42
C ILE A 325 -13.69 18.27 14.45
N ARG A 326 -13.08 19.34 13.95
CA ARG A 326 -13.69 20.19 12.92
C ARG A 326 -13.52 19.54 11.55
N ILE A 327 -14.57 19.49 10.75
CA ILE A 327 -14.52 18.96 9.38
C ILE A 327 -15.10 20.00 8.43
N ASP A 328 -14.32 20.42 7.44
CA ASP A 328 -14.75 21.27 6.33
C ASP A 328 -14.73 20.45 5.04
N LEU A 329 -15.92 20.08 4.57
CA LEU A 329 -16.14 19.44 3.26
C LEU A 329 -16.20 20.50 2.15
N SER A 330 -16.19 20.07 0.88
CA SER A 330 -16.22 20.94 -0.30
C SER A 330 -15.15 22.05 -0.28
N SER A 331 -13.97 21.71 0.24
CA SER A 331 -12.91 22.66 0.60
C SER A 331 -11.59 22.26 -0.06
N ARG A 332 -11.13 23.05 -1.04
CA ARG A 332 -9.92 22.76 -1.82
C ARG A 332 -8.71 23.45 -1.22
N VAL A 333 -7.77 22.70 -0.66
CA VAL A 333 -6.45 23.25 -0.29
C VAL A 333 -5.71 23.71 -1.54
N THR A 334 -5.28 24.97 -1.54
CA THR A 334 -4.55 25.60 -2.65
C THR A 334 -3.08 25.78 -2.33
N ARG A 335 -2.75 26.05 -1.07
CA ARG A 335 -1.38 26.39 -0.64
C ARG A 335 -1.17 26.12 0.84
N VAL A 336 0.05 25.70 1.20
CA VAL A 336 0.51 25.59 2.59
C VAL A 336 1.82 26.35 2.74
N LEU A 337 1.90 27.23 3.74
CA LEU A 337 3.10 27.96 4.09
C LEU A 337 3.57 27.61 5.50
N GLY A 338 4.88 27.59 5.71
CA GLY A 338 5.46 27.57 7.06
C GLY A 338 5.68 28.99 7.57
N THR A 339 5.49 29.20 8.87
CA THR A 339 5.83 30.45 9.57
C THR A 339 7.24 30.36 10.18
N ASP A 340 7.81 31.50 10.58
CA ASP A 340 9.08 31.55 11.31
C ASP A 340 9.01 30.83 12.67
N SER A 341 7.81 30.69 13.25
CA SER A 341 7.56 29.91 14.48
C SER A 341 7.51 28.39 14.23
N GLY A 342 7.59 27.94 12.97
CA GLY A 342 7.52 26.53 12.59
C GLY A 342 6.09 25.97 12.49
N GLU A 343 5.07 26.84 12.51
CA GLU A 343 3.67 26.48 12.32
C GLU A 343 3.29 26.53 10.83
N ALA A 344 2.16 25.91 10.49
CA ALA A 344 1.60 25.89 9.15
C ALA A 344 0.43 26.87 9.03
N VAL A 345 0.37 27.58 7.91
CA VAL A 345 -0.81 28.32 7.42
C VAL A 345 -1.31 27.60 6.17
N VAL A 346 -2.52 27.05 6.24
CA VAL A 346 -3.18 26.32 5.16
C VAL A 346 -4.25 27.21 4.53
N PHE A 347 -4.07 27.53 3.24
CA PHE A 347 -5.04 28.27 2.44
C PHE A 347 -5.91 27.29 1.67
N TYR A 348 -7.23 27.51 1.70
CA TYR A 348 -8.19 26.67 1.01
C TYR A 348 -9.38 27.47 0.49
N GLU A 349 -9.92 27.06 -0.65
CA GLU A 349 -11.13 27.63 -1.24
C GLU A 349 -12.36 26.87 -0.74
N LYS A 350 -13.38 27.60 -0.30
CA LYS A 350 -14.70 27.08 0.08
C LYS A 350 -15.76 28.12 -0.27
N ASP A 351 -16.85 27.69 -0.91
CA ASP A 351 -17.96 28.56 -1.34
C ASP A 351 -17.52 29.77 -2.20
N GLY A 352 -16.48 29.57 -3.03
CA GLY A 352 -15.94 30.61 -3.91
C GLY A 352 -15.08 31.68 -3.20
N ALA A 353 -14.83 31.52 -1.89
CA ALA A 353 -13.96 32.40 -1.11
C ALA A 353 -12.69 31.65 -0.66
N GLU A 354 -11.58 32.39 -0.53
CA GLU A 354 -10.35 31.87 0.10
C GLU A 354 -10.45 32.00 1.62
N HIS A 355 -10.08 30.94 2.31
CA HIS A 355 -10.00 30.84 3.77
C HIS A 355 -8.59 30.44 4.17
N ALA A 356 -8.23 30.71 5.43
CA ALA A 356 -6.96 30.29 6.01
C ALA A 356 -7.18 29.64 7.38
N ALA A 357 -6.42 28.58 7.66
CA ALA A 357 -6.38 27.91 8.95
C ALA A 357 -4.93 27.68 9.38
N ASN A 358 -4.67 27.81 10.69
CA ASN A 358 -3.34 27.63 11.26
C ASN A 358 -3.28 26.37 12.13
N ALA A 359 -2.17 25.65 12.06
CA ALA A 359 -1.89 24.51 12.93
C ALA A 359 -0.39 24.28 13.08
N GLN A 360 0.03 23.55 14.11
CA GLN A 360 1.44 23.20 14.30
C GLN A 360 1.97 22.30 13.17
N LYS A 361 1.14 21.38 12.69
CA LYS A 361 1.48 20.43 11.61
C LYS A 361 0.31 20.24 10.66
N VAL A 362 0.62 19.76 9.46
CA VAL A 362 -0.37 19.34 8.46
C VAL A 362 -0.13 17.87 8.12
N LEU A 363 -1.13 17.00 8.32
CA LEU A 363 -1.10 15.63 7.82
C LEU A 363 -1.78 15.57 6.45
N VAL A 364 -1.07 15.07 5.45
CA VAL A 364 -1.60 14.91 4.09
C VAL A 364 -2.06 13.48 3.89
N ALA A 365 -3.36 13.28 3.73
CA ALA A 365 -4.03 11.98 3.63
C ALA A 365 -4.96 11.91 2.40
N VAL A 366 -4.53 12.48 1.28
CA VAL A 366 -5.33 12.63 0.03
C VAL A 366 -5.37 11.38 -0.86
N GLY A 367 -4.91 10.23 -0.34
CA GLY A 367 -4.92 8.95 -1.05
C GLY A 367 -3.53 8.36 -1.30
N ARG A 368 -3.51 7.26 -2.04
CA ARG A 368 -2.32 6.44 -2.29
C ARG A 368 -2.20 6.09 -3.77
N ALA A 369 -0.98 6.13 -4.29
CA ALA A 369 -0.66 5.78 -5.67
C ALA A 369 0.09 4.44 -5.73
N PRO A 370 -0.18 3.59 -6.74
CA PRO A 370 0.58 2.37 -6.99
C PRO A 370 2.10 2.61 -7.06
N GLU A 371 2.88 1.74 -6.45
CA GLU A 371 4.33 1.74 -6.52
C GLU A 371 4.79 0.95 -7.75
N MET A 372 5.17 1.67 -8.80
CA MET A 372 5.52 1.10 -10.10
C MET A 372 6.81 1.73 -10.62
N ASP A 373 7.73 0.88 -11.09
CA ASP A 373 8.84 1.29 -11.96
C ASP A 373 8.32 1.32 -13.40
N ARG A 374 7.89 2.51 -13.85
CA ARG A 374 7.24 2.69 -15.15
C ARG A 374 8.16 2.35 -16.31
N GLU A 375 9.44 2.71 -16.22
CA GLU A 375 10.44 2.42 -17.25
C GLU A 375 10.69 0.92 -17.37
N ALA A 376 10.80 0.21 -16.23
CA ALA A 376 10.94 -1.24 -16.25
C ALA A 376 9.70 -1.95 -16.80
N LEU A 377 8.50 -1.48 -16.47
CA LEU A 377 7.26 -2.04 -17.01
C LEU A 377 7.13 -1.82 -18.52
N GLU A 378 7.50 -0.63 -19.02
CA GLU A 378 7.54 -0.32 -20.45
C GLU A 378 8.51 -1.23 -21.19
N LEU A 379 9.73 -1.40 -20.65
CA LEU A 379 10.75 -2.29 -21.22
C LEU A 379 10.25 -3.74 -21.29
N ALA A 380 9.55 -4.20 -20.25
CA ALA A 380 8.95 -5.53 -20.19
C ALA A 380 7.70 -5.69 -21.08
N GLY A 381 7.16 -4.61 -21.66
CA GLY A 381 5.89 -4.66 -22.40
C GLY A 381 4.66 -4.91 -21.51
N ILE A 382 4.74 -4.54 -20.23
CA ILE A 382 3.64 -4.67 -19.26
C ILE A 382 2.80 -3.39 -19.25
N GLY A 383 1.51 -3.48 -19.58
CA GLY A 383 0.61 -2.33 -19.60
C GLY A 383 0.27 -1.80 -18.21
N PHE A 384 0.25 -0.47 -18.04
CA PHE A 384 -0.17 0.22 -16.82
C PHE A 384 -0.83 1.57 -17.13
N ASP A 385 -1.49 2.17 -16.14
CA ASP A 385 -1.98 3.56 -16.23
C ASP A 385 -1.74 4.35 -14.93
N LYS A 386 -2.54 5.39 -14.66
CA LYS A 386 -2.46 6.13 -13.39
C LYS A 386 -3.04 5.34 -12.21
N LYS A 387 -3.97 4.41 -12.46
CA LYS A 387 -4.64 3.60 -11.45
C LYS A 387 -3.82 2.38 -11.04
N GLY A 388 -3.01 1.82 -11.94
CA GLY A 388 -2.10 0.71 -11.62
C GLY A 388 -1.68 -0.13 -12.83
N ILE A 389 -1.04 -1.27 -12.56
CA ILE A 389 -0.70 -2.29 -13.56
C ILE A 389 -1.99 -2.93 -14.08
N LYS A 390 -2.13 -3.03 -15.40
CA LYS A 390 -3.31 -3.63 -16.04
C LYS A 390 -3.27 -5.13 -15.93
N THR A 391 -4.40 -5.70 -15.50
CA THR A 391 -4.59 -7.14 -15.36
C THR A 391 -5.96 -7.55 -15.87
N GLY A 392 -6.06 -8.74 -16.46
CA GLY A 392 -7.34 -9.39 -16.74
C GLY A 392 -8.02 -9.92 -15.47
N GLU A 393 -9.21 -10.51 -15.57
CA GLU A 393 -9.95 -11.06 -14.41
C GLU A 393 -9.10 -11.98 -13.53
N ASN A 394 -8.18 -12.71 -14.16
CA ASN A 394 -7.28 -13.67 -13.52
C ASN A 394 -6.00 -13.06 -12.94
N LEU A 395 -5.93 -11.73 -12.83
CA LEU A 395 -4.79 -10.97 -12.29
C LEU A 395 -3.48 -11.08 -13.10
N GLU A 396 -3.52 -11.72 -14.27
CA GLU A 396 -2.42 -11.84 -15.22
C GLU A 396 -2.28 -10.55 -16.03
N THR A 397 -1.04 -10.10 -16.24
CA THR A 397 -0.67 -8.91 -17.01
C THR A 397 -0.63 -9.20 -18.51
N SER A 398 -0.21 -8.23 -19.34
CA SER A 398 0.04 -8.46 -20.77
C SER A 398 1.23 -9.41 -21.03
N MET A 399 2.14 -9.61 -20.06
CA MET A 399 3.21 -10.60 -20.15
C MET A 399 2.74 -11.94 -19.55
N LYS A 400 2.72 -13.00 -20.37
CA LYS A 400 2.29 -14.34 -19.95
C LYS A 400 3.12 -14.88 -18.79
N GLY A 401 2.44 -15.35 -17.75
CA GLY A 401 3.06 -15.84 -16.52
C GLY A 401 3.52 -14.75 -15.55
N VAL A 402 3.20 -13.47 -15.81
CA VAL A 402 3.42 -12.36 -14.88
C VAL A 402 2.08 -11.83 -14.39
N TYR A 403 1.92 -11.74 -13.08
CA TYR A 403 0.69 -11.32 -12.39
C TYR A 403 0.93 -10.05 -11.58
N ALA A 404 -0.13 -9.28 -11.30
CA ALA A 404 -0.06 -8.13 -10.40
C ALA A 404 -1.20 -8.15 -9.36
N ILE A 405 -0.84 -8.08 -8.08
CA ILE A 405 -1.76 -8.24 -6.94
C ILE A 405 -1.64 -7.10 -5.93
N GLY A 406 -2.70 -6.89 -5.14
CA GLY A 406 -2.78 -5.83 -4.14
C GLY A 406 -2.76 -4.45 -4.76
N ASP A 407 -2.34 -3.46 -3.97
CA ASP A 407 -2.50 -2.05 -4.33
C ASP A 407 -1.89 -1.65 -5.70
N VAL A 408 -0.88 -2.37 -6.19
CA VAL A 408 -0.20 -2.04 -7.45
C VAL A 408 -1.11 -2.21 -8.66
N ASN A 409 -2.11 -3.10 -8.60
CA ASN A 409 -3.08 -3.29 -9.69
C ASN A 409 -4.24 -2.28 -9.66
N GLY A 410 -4.34 -1.47 -8.60
CA GLY A 410 -5.32 -0.40 -8.50
C GLY A 410 -6.78 -0.83 -8.29
N ARG A 411 -7.06 -2.12 -8.01
CA ARG A 411 -8.43 -2.61 -7.83
C ARG A 411 -8.98 -2.30 -6.44
N ILE A 412 -8.39 -2.90 -5.41
CA ILE A 412 -8.79 -2.73 -4.01
C ILE A 412 -7.52 -2.61 -3.16
N GLN A 413 -7.34 -1.46 -2.51
CA GLN A 413 -6.17 -1.16 -1.68
C GLN A 413 -6.38 -1.59 -0.23
N LEU A 414 -6.63 -2.89 -0.01
CA LEU A 414 -6.81 -3.50 1.30
C LEU A 414 -5.87 -4.69 1.48
N ALA A 415 -5.27 -4.83 2.66
CA ALA A 415 -4.25 -5.85 2.94
C ALA A 415 -4.77 -7.29 2.77
N HIS A 416 -5.98 -7.58 3.25
CA HIS A 416 -6.63 -8.88 3.08
C HIS A 416 -7.10 -9.12 1.64
N ALA A 417 -7.45 -8.07 0.89
CA ALA A 417 -7.72 -8.19 -0.55
C ALA A 417 -6.45 -8.58 -1.32
N ALA A 418 -5.31 -7.93 -1.02
CA ALA A 418 -4.02 -8.28 -1.60
C ALA A 418 -3.62 -9.74 -1.30
N SER A 419 -3.87 -10.18 -0.07
CA SER A 419 -3.60 -11.57 0.36
C SER A 419 -4.48 -12.58 -0.39
N ALA A 420 -5.78 -12.30 -0.52
CA ALA A 420 -6.73 -13.16 -1.25
C ALA A 420 -6.39 -13.25 -2.75
N GLN A 421 -6.01 -12.12 -3.37
CA GLN A 421 -5.53 -12.09 -4.75
C GLN A 421 -4.28 -12.95 -4.95
N GLY A 422 -3.35 -12.92 -4.00
CA GLY A 422 -2.17 -13.79 -3.99
C GLY A 422 -2.51 -15.28 -4.00
N ILE A 423 -3.41 -15.71 -3.10
CA ILE A 423 -3.92 -17.08 -3.02
C ILE A 423 -4.56 -17.50 -4.35
N GLN A 424 -5.41 -16.65 -4.93
CA GLN A 424 -6.06 -16.87 -6.22
C GLN A 424 -5.04 -17.09 -7.36
N VAL A 425 -3.96 -16.31 -7.40
CA VAL A 425 -2.90 -16.48 -8.41
C VAL A 425 -2.21 -17.83 -8.27
N ILE A 426 -1.89 -18.26 -7.06
CA ILE A 426 -1.22 -19.56 -6.84
C ILE A 426 -2.14 -20.73 -7.17
N ASP A 427 -3.41 -20.70 -6.75
CA ASP A 427 -4.37 -21.75 -7.10
C ASP A 427 -4.52 -21.88 -8.62
N ARG A 428 -4.49 -20.76 -9.34
CA ARG A 428 -4.48 -20.75 -10.81
C ARG A 428 -3.22 -21.37 -11.39
N ILE A 429 -2.03 -21.02 -10.89
CA ILE A 429 -0.76 -21.58 -11.36
C ILE A 429 -0.75 -23.11 -11.20
N LEU A 430 -1.23 -23.61 -10.06
CA LEU A 430 -1.34 -25.05 -9.80
C LEU A 430 -2.36 -25.71 -10.74
N GLY A 431 -3.57 -25.14 -10.86
CA GLY A 431 -4.60 -25.68 -11.74
C GLY A 431 -4.25 -25.66 -13.24
N GLN A 432 -3.33 -24.79 -13.67
CA GLN A 432 -2.75 -24.85 -15.01
C GLN A 432 -1.79 -26.04 -15.16
N LYS A 433 -0.89 -26.27 -14.20
CA LYS A 433 -0.02 -27.45 -14.18
C LYS A 433 -0.81 -28.75 -14.18
N ASP A 434 -1.90 -28.83 -13.41
CA ASP A 434 -2.71 -30.06 -13.33
C ASP A 434 -3.43 -30.42 -14.63
N ARG A 435 -3.85 -29.41 -15.41
CA ARG A 435 -4.44 -29.61 -16.74
C ARG A 435 -3.42 -30.14 -17.74
N GLU A 436 -2.13 -29.86 -17.53
CA GLU A 436 -1.02 -30.42 -18.31
C GLU A 436 -0.62 -31.83 -17.83
N THR A 437 -1.05 -32.25 -16.63
CA THR A 437 -0.71 -33.56 -16.01
C THR A 437 -1.92 -34.46 -15.67
N ASP A 438 -3.00 -34.39 -16.45
CA ASP A 438 -4.17 -35.29 -16.38
C ASP A 438 -5.05 -35.20 -15.09
N GLY A 439 -5.18 -33.99 -14.53
CA GLY A 439 -6.42 -33.57 -13.85
C GLY A 439 -6.69 -34.06 -12.41
N MET A 440 -5.67 -34.43 -11.62
CA MET A 440 -5.87 -34.91 -10.25
C MET A 440 -6.22 -33.85 -9.19
N ILE A 441 -6.14 -32.56 -9.51
CA ILE A 441 -6.56 -31.47 -8.62
C ILE A 441 -7.71 -30.71 -9.27
N LYS A 442 -8.91 -30.84 -8.70
CA LYS A 442 -10.06 -30.02 -9.07
C LYS A 442 -9.83 -28.59 -8.56
N SER A 443 -9.25 -27.72 -9.40
CA SER A 443 -9.23 -26.29 -9.10
C SER A 443 -10.67 -25.76 -9.12
N PRO A 444 -11.22 -25.28 -7.99
CA PRO A 444 -12.57 -24.72 -7.97
C PRO A 444 -12.64 -23.50 -8.89
N ALA A 445 -13.80 -23.27 -9.50
CA ALA A 445 -14.07 -22.05 -10.24
C ALA A 445 -13.88 -20.85 -9.29
N ILE A 446 -12.90 -20.00 -9.57
CA ILE A 446 -12.53 -18.91 -8.67
C ILE A 446 -13.60 -17.82 -8.77
N ARG A 447 -14.55 -17.81 -7.83
CA ARG A 447 -15.45 -16.68 -7.63
C ARG A 447 -14.66 -15.51 -7.06
N GLU A 448 -15.03 -14.30 -7.46
CA GLU A 448 -14.47 -13.09 -6.85
C GLU A 448 -14.84 -13.08 -5.35
N PRO A 449 -13.85 -13.03 -4.44
CA PRO A 449 -14.11 -13.11 -3.02
C PRO A 449 -14.83 -11.86 -2.52
N VAL A 450 -15.76 -12.02 -1.58
CA VAL A 450 -16.33 -10.88 -0.85
C VAL A 450 -15.23 -10.30 0.04
N ILE A 451 -14.84 -9.06 -0.25
CA ILE A 451 -13.83 -8.34 0.53
C ILE A 451 -14.56 -7.44 1.54
N PRO A 452 -14.50 -7.73 2.85
CA PRO A 452 -15.02 -6.79 3.85
C PRO A 452 -14.15 -5.52 3.91
N SER A 453 -14.73 -4.42 4.37
CA SER A 453 -14.02 -3.16 4.64
C SER A 453 -14.21 -2.76 6.10
N VAL A 454 -13.18 -2.19 6.71
CA VAL A 454 -13.23 -1.73 8.10
C VAL A 454 -12.54 -0.38 8.23
N ILE A 455 -13.16 0.53 8.98
CA ILE A 455 -12.64 1.85 9.35
C ILE A 455 -12.58 1.90 10.88
N PHE A 456 -11.39 2.10 11.43
CA PHE A 456 -11.14 1.98 12.87
C PHE A 456 -11.20 3.34 13.58
N THR A 457 -12.23 4.12 13.25
CA THR A 457 -12.63 5.29 14.04
C THR A 457 -13.27 4.84 15.35
N SER A 458 -13.72 5.79 16.18
CA SER A 458 -14.46 5.51 17.41
C SER A 458 -15.79 6.28 17.35
N PRO A 459 -16.92 5.63 16.99
CA PRO A 459 -17.09 4.18 16.78
C PRO A 459 -16.48 3.65 15.48
N GLU A 460 -16.33 2.33 15.38
CA GLU A 460 -15.84 1.64 14.19
C GLU A 460 -16.92 1.53 13.10
N ILE A 461 -16.51 1.38 11.84
CA ILE A 461 -17.39 0.93 10.74
C ILE A 461 -16.84 -0.37 10.16
N GLY A 462 -17.71 -1.34 9.96
CA GLY A 462 -17.44 -2.58 9.24
C GLY A 462 -18.50 -2.84 8.18
N SER A 463 -18.11 -3.21 6.96
CA SER A 463 -19.06 -3.49 5.88
C SER A 463 -18.61 -4.64 5.00
N ALA A 464 -19.55 -5.25 4.29
CA ALA A 464 -19.28 -6.26 3.27
C ALA A 464 -20.38 -6.27 2.20
N GLY A 465 -20.01 -6.62 0.97
CA GLY A 465 -20.94 -6.69 -0.17
C GLY A 465 -21.38 -5.33 -0.70
N LYS A 466 -22.57 -5.28 -1.29
CA LYS A 466 -23.13 -4.09 -1.96
C LYS A 466 -23.75 -3.12 -0.96
N SER A 467 -23.59 -1.82 -1.21
CA SER A 467 -24.38 -0.77 -0.55
C SER A 467 -25.76 -0.63 -1.19
N GLU A 468 -26.68 0.05 -0.50
CA GLU A 468 -28.00 0.37 -1.06
C GLU A 468 -27.89 1.22 -2.33
N GLU A 469 -26.95 2.17 -2.35
CA GLU A 469 -26.70 3.02 -3.50
C GLU A 469 -26.21 2.21 -4.71
N GLN A 470 -25.30 1.27 -4.52
CA GLN A 470 -24.88 0.35 -5.59
C GLN A 470 -26.05 -0.50 -6.09
N CYS A 471 -26.89 -1.02 -5.18
CA CYS A 471 -28.08 -1.79 -5.57
C CYS A 471 -29.03 -0.94 -6.42
N ARG A 472 -29.24 0.34 -6.06
CA ARG A 472 -30.04 1.29 -6.84
C ARG A 472 -29.44 1.55 -8.22
N GLN A 473 -28.13 1.83 -8.30
CA GLN A 473 -27.42 2.07 -9.56
C GLN A 473 -27.47 0.86 -10.50
N GLU A 474 -27.44 -0.34 -9.95
CA GLU A 474 -27.51 -1.60 -10.70
C GLU A 474 -28.95 -2.10 -10.94
N ASN A 475 -29.97 -1.35 -10.50
CA ASN A 475 -31.40 -1.74 -10.59
C ASN A 475 -31.73 -3.07 -9.91
N ILE A 476 -31.02 -3.41 -8.82
CA ILE A 476 -31.31 -4.58 -7.99
C ILE A 476 -32.41 -4.21 -6.99
N LYS A 477 -33.52 -4.95 -7.02
CA LYS A 477 -34.60 -4.78 -6.04
C LYS A 477 -34.17 -5.36 -4.70
N VAL A 478 -34.20 -4.53 -3.67
CA VAL A 478 -33.72 -4.90 -2.33
C VAL A 478 -34.72 -4.55 -1.23
N LYS A 479 -34.70 -5.35 -0.18
CA LYS A 479 -35.27 -5.03 1.13
C LYS A 479 -34.13 -4.72 2.09
N VAL A 480 -34.32 -3.71 2.92
CA VAL A 480 -33.32 -3.23 3.89
C VAL A 480 -33.91 -3.36 5.29
N SER A 481 -33.07 -3.70 6.26
CA SER A 481 -33.42 -3.64 7.68
C SER A 481 -32.26 -3.06 8.49
N VAL A 482 -32.60 -2.26 9.49
CA VAL A 482 -31.65 -1.60 10.39
C VAL A 482 -32.03 -1.92 11.84
N PHE A 483 -31.04 -2.29 12.64
CA PHE A 483 -31.18 -2.49 14.08
C PHE A 483 -30.19 -1.59 14.85
N PRO A 484 -30.66 -0.68 15.72
CA PRO A 484 -29.78 0.26 16.41
C PRO A 484 -29.11 -0.38 17.64
N PHE A 485 -27.85 0.01 17.92
CA PHE A 485 -27.14 -0.47 19.12
C PHE A 485 -27.75 0.07 20.42
N THR A 486 -28.57 1.13 20.38
CA THR A 486 -29.39 1.60 21.51
C THR A 486 -30.42 0.57 21.97
N ALA A 487 -30.78 -0.42 21.14
CA ALA A 487 -31.64 -1.54 21.52
C ALA A 487 -30.85 -2.80 21.93
N ASN A 488 -29.54 -2.84 21.72
CA ASN A 488 -28.71 -4.00 22.06
C ASN A 488 -28.26 -3.98 23.53
N GLY A 489 -28.50 -5.08 24.25
CA GLY A 489 -28.14 -5.20 25.67
C GLY A 489 -26.63 -5.16 25.94
N LYS A 490 -25.81 -5.80 25.07
CA LYS A 490 -24.35 -5.82 25.20
C LYS A 490 -23.75 -4.43 25.00
N ALA A 491 -24.22 -3.68 24.01
CA ALA A 491 -23.81 -2.30 23.74
C ALA A 491 -24.10 -1.38 24.94
N LYS A 492 -25.25 -1.54 25.60
CA LYS A 492 -25.58 -0.82 26.84
C LYS A 492 -24.62 -1.16 27.98
N ILE A 493 -24.29 -2.45 28.15
CA ILE A 493 -23.33 -2.90 29.17
C ILE A 493 -21.94 -2.29 28.92
N GLN A 494 -21.55 -2.11 27.65
CA GLN A 494 -20.29 -1.47 27.26
C GLN A 494 -20.31 0.05 27.39
N GLY A 495 -21.47 0.69 27.53
CA GLY A 495 -21.59 2.15 27.43
C GLY A 495 -21.28 2.68 26.03
N GLU A 496 -21.54 1.87 24.99
CA GLU A 496 -21.22 2.16 23.59
C GLU A 496 -22.44 1.86 22.72
N THR A 497 -23.45 2.73 22.76
CA THR A 497 -24.74 2.50 22.09
C THR A 497 -24.90 3.21 20.75
N GLU A 498 -23.88 3.95 20.31
CA GLU A 498 -23.91 4.69 19.05
C GLU A 498 -23.93 3.76 17.84
N GLY A 499 -24.75 4.12 16.85
CA GLY A 499 -24.82 3.47 15.55
C GLY A 499 -25.78 2.27 15.48
N PHE A 500 -25.54 1.38 14.52
CA PHE A 500 -26.48 0.35 14.08
C PHE A 500 -25.81 -0.79 13.32
N VAL A 501 -26.57 -1.86 13.09
CA VAL A 501 -26.32 -2.86 12.05
C VAL A 501 -27.42 -2.79 11.00
N LYS A 502 -27.02 -2.81 9.72
CA LYS A 502 -27.90 -2.81 8.56
C LYS A 502 -27.61 -4.01 7.68
N LEU A 503 -28.67 -4.69 7.21
CA LEU A 503 -28.61 -5.74 6.21
C LEU A 503 -29.39 -5.36 4.95
N ILE A 504 -28.86 -5.76 3.80
CA ILE A 504 -29.43 -5.53 2.48
C ILE A 504 -29.65 -6.90 1.82
N MET A 505 -30.92 -7.18 1.50
CA MET A 505 -31.35 -8.44 0.92
C MET A 505 -31.92 -8.23 -0.48
N GLU A 506 -31.50 -9.03 -1.45
CA GLU A 506 -32.15 -9.04 -2.77
C GLU A 506 -33.54 -9.69 -2.68
N GLU A 507 -34.58 -9.03 -3.20
CA GLU A 507 -35.97 -9.50 -3.05
C GLU A 507 -36.22 -10.86 -3.70
N GLN A 508 -35.66 -11.10 -4.89
CA GLN A 508 -35.95 -12.31 -5.68
C GLN A 508 -35.32 -13.56 -5.07
N SER A 509 -34.03 -13.50 -4.73
CA SER A 509 -33.31 -14.64 -4.19
C SER A 509 -33.38 -14.74 -2.67
N ARG A 510 -33.83 -13.67 -2.00
CA ARG A 510 -33.77 -13.47 -0.54
C ARG A 510 -32.37 -13.58 0.05
N ARG A 511 -31.32 -13.50 -0.77
CA ARG A 511 -29.94 -13.56 -0.31
C ARG A 511 -29.53 -12.23 0.29
N ILE A 512 -28.76 -12.29 1.36
CA ILE A 512 -28.03 -11.13 1.86
C ILE A 512 -26.91 -10.82 0.89
N ILE A 513 -26.96 -9.63 0.29
CA ILE A 513 -26.00 -9.17 -0.72
C ILE A 513 -25.12 -8.03 -0.21
N GLY A 514 -25.44 -7.49 0.96
CA GLY A 514 -24.76 -6.35 1.55
C GLY A 514 -25.08 -6.16 3.03
N GLY A 515 -24.18 -5.50 3.74
CA GLY A 515 -24.41 -5.08 5.11
C GLY A 515 -23.36 -4.11 5.60
N VAL A 516 -23.74 -3.35 6.64
CA VAL A 516 -22.85 -2.43 7.34
C VAL A 516 -23.17 -2.44 8.83
N ALA A 517 -22.13 -2.41 9.65
CA ALA A 517 -22.18 -2.16 11.07
C ALA A 517 -21.42 -0.86 11.34
N ALA A 518 -22.00 0.06 12.09
CA ALA A 518 -21.32 1.23 12.63
C ALA A 518 -21.59 1.23 14.13
N GLY A 519 -20.56 1.14 14.98
CA GLY A 519 -20.75 0.96 16.43
C GLY A 519 -19.73 0.02 17.07
N PRO A 520 -20.02 -0.53 18.27
CA PRO A 520 -19.12 -1.44 18.97
C PRO A 520 -18.90 -2.73 18.18
N ASP A 521 -17.66 -3.24 18.22
CA ASP A 521 -17.23 -4.47 17.57
C ASP A 521 -17.47 -4.53 16.04
N ALA A 522 -17.66 -3.39 15.36
CA ALA A 522 -18.01 -3.38 13.93
C ALA A 522 -16.95 -4.07 13.05
N SER A 523 -15.67 -4.00 13.43
CA SER A 523 -14.59 -4.73 12.77
C SER A 523 -14.78 -6.25 12.79
N ALA A 524 -15.28 -6.81 13.90
CA ALA A 524 -15.62 -8.23 14.02
C ALA A 524 -16.92 -8.57 13.28
N LEU A 525 -17.93 -7.70 13.37
CA LEU A 525 -19.20 -7.87 12.68
C LEU A 525 -19.05 -7.86 11.15
N ALA A 526 -18.10 -7.11 10.60
CA ALA A 526 -17.74 -7.17 9.17
C ALA A 526 -17.40 -8.60 8.72
N GLY A 527 -16.76 -9.39 9.59
CA GLY A 527 -16.51 -10.81 9.36
C GLY A 527 -17.79 -11.63 9.29
N CYS A 528 -18.74 -11.41 10.21
CA CYS A 528 -20.06 -12.05 10.18
C CYS A 528 -20.80 -11.74 8.86
N LEU A 529 -20.78 -10.47 8.44
CA LEU A 529 -21.40 -10.02 7.19
C LEU A 529 -20.74 -10.69 5.97
N ALA A 530 -19.40 -10.71 5.91
CA ALA A 530 -18.66 -11.35 4.82
C ALA A 530 -18.96 -12.86 4.73
N VAL A 531 -19.05 -13.56 5.85
CA VAL A 531 -19.43 -14.99 5.90
C VAL A 531 -20.84 -15.20 5.35
N ALA A 532 -21.81 -14.37 5.77
CA ALA A 532 -23.19 -14.49 5.32
C ALA A 532 -23.30 -14.32 3.80
N ILE A 533 -22.65 -13.29 3.25
CA ILE A 533 -22.72 -12.95 1.82
C ILE A 533 -21.95 -13.98 0.99
N THR A 534 -20.75 -14.39 1.41
CA THR A 534 -19.94 -15.39 0.70
C THR A 534 -20.67 -16.72 0.57
N ASN A 535 -21.41 -17.12 1.61
CA ASN A 535 -22.17 -18.36 1.63
C ASN A 535 -23.60 -18.22 1.09
N ASN A 536 -23.97 -17.06 0.53
CA ASN A 536 -25.30 -16.79 -0.02
C ASN A 536 -26.43 -17.07 0.99
N LEU A 537 -26.20 -16.75 2.27
CA LEU A 537 -27.23 -16.91 3.29
C LEU A 537 -28.43 -16.02 2.98
N THR A 538 -29.61 -16.53 3.29
CA THR A 538 -30.86 -15.77 3.23
C THR A 538 -31.18 -15.17 4.60
N ASP A 539 -32.15 -14.28 4.64
CA ASP A 539 -32.72 -13.79 5.90
C ASP A 539 -33.25 -14.93 6.79
N ASP A 540 -33.87 -15.95 6.21
CA ASP A 540 -34.30 -17.18 6.91
C ASP A 540 -33.10 -18.00 7.47
N GLY A 541 -32.00 -18.07 6.72
CA GLY A 541 -30.79 -18.77 7.17
C GLY A 541 -30.14 -18.07 8.37
N LEU A 542 -30.08 -16.74 8.35
CA LEU A 542 -29.56 -15.95 9.46
C LEU A 542 -30.50 -15.96 10.68
N SER A 543 -31.81 -15.83 10.48
CA SER A 543 -32.78 -15.81 11.59
C SER A 543 -32.89 -17.15 12.33
N LYS A 544 -32.64 -18.27 11.66
CA LYS A 544 -32.56 -19.61 12.29
C LYS A 544 -31.23 -19.88 12.99
N THR A 545 -30.23 -19.05 12.77
CA THR A 545 -28.93 -19.19 13.44
C THR A 545 -29.04 -18.69 14.88
N VAL A 546 -28.57 -19.50 15.83
CA VAL A 546 -28.55 -19.11 17.25
C VAL A 546 -27.31 -18.26 17.51
N PHE A 547 -27.51 -16.97 17.75
CA PHE A 547 -26.45 -16.05 18.21
C PHE A 547 -26.34 -16.13 19.74
N ALA A 548 -25.12 -16.01 20.26
CA ALA A 548 -24.90 -16.01 21.70
C ALA A 548 -25.48 -14.73 22.34
N HIS A 549 -25.99 -14.85 23.57
CA HIS A 549 -26.55 -13.73 24.32
C HIS A 549 -25.85 -13.53 25.67
N PRO A 550 -25.51 -12.28 26.09
CA PRO A 550 -25.61 -11.04 25.32
C PRO A 550 -24.36 -10.78 24.47
N THR A 551 -24.52 -10.46 23.17
CA THR A 551 -23.43 -10.01 22.28
C THR A 551 -23.86 -8.89 21.35
N THR A 552 -22.88 -8.18 20.78
CA THR A 552 -23.10 -7.21 19.69
C THR A 552 -23.55 -7.90 18.40
N SER A 553 -23.16 -9.17 18.19
CA SER A 553 -23.55 -9.94 17.01
C SER A 553 -25.04 -10.26 16.94
N GLU A 554 -25.77 -10.22 18.06
CA GLU A 554 -27.24 -10.29 18.05
C GLU A 554 -27.89 -9.17 17.21
N ALA A 555 -27.22 -8.03 17.03
CA ALA A 555 -27.72 -6.96 16.15
C ALA A 555 -27.78 -7.39 14.67
N VAL A 556 -26.90 -8.30 14.23
CA VAL A 556 -26.95 -8.91 12.89
C VAL A 556 -28.18 -9.81 12.78
N TRP A 557 -28.45 -10.60 13.82
CA TRP A 557 -29.62 -11.47 13.88
C TRP A 557 -30.92 -10.66 13.87
N GLU A 558 -31.00 -9.59 14.67
CA GLU A 558 -32.15 -8.69 14.69
C GLU A 558 -32.41 -8.01 13.35
N ALA A 559 -31.37 -7.51 12.69
CA ALA A 559 -31.50 -6.97 11.33
C ALA A 559 -31.99 -8.04 10.33
N ALA A 560 -31.63 -9.32 10.52
CA ALA A 560 -32.17 -10.41 9.70
C ALA A 560 -33.65 -10.69 10.01
N MET A 561 -34.06 -10.61 11.28
CA MET A 561 -35.46 -10.69 11.68
C MET A 561 -36.29 -9.54 11.09
N GLY A 562 -35.74 -8.32 11.06
CA GLY A 562 -36.39 -7.17 10.42
C GLY A 562 -36.61 -7.31 8.92
N LEU A 563 -35.79 -8.10 8.22
CA LEU A 563 -36.03 -8.45 6.81
C LEU A 563 -37.19 -9.43 6.61
N SER A 564 -37.59 -10.16 7.65
CA SER A 564 -38.64 -11.19 7.57
C SER A 564 -39.90 -10.78 8.36
N THR A 565 -39.94 -11.09 9.65
CA THR A 565 -41.10 -10.91 10.55
C THR A 565 -41.12 -9.58 11.28
N GLY A 566 -40.04 -8.79 11.19
CA GLY A 566 -39.80 -7.63 12.05
C GLY A 566 -38.80 -7.96 13.15
N CYS A 567 -38.02 -6.96 13.57
CA CYS A 567 -37.11 -7.07 14.71
C CYS A 567 -37.91 -7.43 15.98
N ILE A 568 -37.33 -8.24 16.86
CA ILE A 568 -37.98 -8.69 18.10
C ILE A 568 -37.75 -7.69 19.23
N HIS A 569 -36.54 -7.15 19.33
CA HIS A 569 -36.16 -6.24 20.41
C HIS A 569 -36.17 -4.75 20.03
N TYR A 570 -36.73 -4.42 18.86
CA TYR A 570 -36.85 -3.04 18.39
C TYR A 570 -38.07 -2.90 17.47
N HIS A 571 -38.82 -1.81 17.63
CA HIS A 571 -39.90 -1.43 16.72
C HIS A 571 -39.62 -0.01 16.25
N GLU A 572 -39.70 0.21 14.95
CA GLU A 572 -39.63 1.55 14.34
C GLU A 572 -40.83 2.43 14.70
#